data_AF-A0A8T4ZZZ1-F1
#
_entry.id   AF-A0A8T4ZZZ1-F1
#
_cell.length_a   1.000
_cell.length_b   1.000
_cell.length_c   1.000
_cell.angle_alpha   90.00
_cell.angle_beta   90.00
_cell.angle_gamma   90.00
#
_symmetry.space_group_name_H-M   'P 1'
#
loop_
_entity.id
_entity.type
_entity.pdbx_description
1 polymer ?
#
loop_
_entity_poly.entity_id
_entity_poly.type
_entity_poly.pdbx_seq_one_letter_code
_entity_poly.pdbx_strand_id
1 'polypeptide(L)'
;RDPIEHQNRMFAAFRAGLGALAQGGVSIAVITATMPSSFIKAVGEASNAPNREAVHIKVGLSEYERSGNGYREICIKDLDFFEERKNLEALTRFINEADILRIVEDHHSCGDNVLIVRNTVKKASETYQQFKDKSDVNTLLVHGRMTFGDKKRVLSEARLRICRKKCVLISTQVIEAGVNLDFDVIVTDVSPMANLIQRIGRVGRRSREQPKNFYAYLLEGDGDGVYEKDLTTKSIQVLKDISSHQGGEFYVGWRMPERTIINNRKVPGFITILENTYHDWNICWDKKLSTTLSEIDRYWQIDPKYIREYSRVMCSLLRTSGVISLAVLEEDIKTLRNLTISNLWRQIIDKLVTVDFSWLIRRWRDILDLDFEKGIARYIIIHENGDDVGIYIEESMELFDLFKDGAYNCTILNKLNQFLKKRSSRSSHPIALKVSKDAYTARGLLT
;
A
#
# COMPACT_ATOMS: atom_id res chain seq x y z
N ARG A 1 14.16 -3.24 9.57
CA ARG A 1 12.89 -3.78 10.06
C ARG A 1 12.79 -5.18 9.49
N ASP A 2 12.45 -6.17 10.31
CA ASP A 2 12.30 -7.55 9.87
C ASP A 2 11.13 -7.63 8.85
N PRO A 3 11.38 -8.10 7.60
CA PRO A 3 10.33 -8.28 6.60
C PRO A 3 9.18 -9.19 7.07
N ILE A 4 9.47 -10.20 7.90
CA ILE A 4 8.47 -11.13 8.46
C ILE A 4 7.50 -10.36 9.36
N GLU A 5 8.06 -9.62 10.32
CA GLU A 5 7.27 -8.84 11.27
C GLU A 5 6.37 -7.84 10.53
N HIS A 6 6.91 -7.20 9.49
CA HIS A 6 6.13 -6.26 8.67
C HIS A 6 4.98 -6.94 7.92
N GLN A 7 5.22 -8.08 7.24
CA GLN A 7 4.16 -8.81 6.53
C GLN A 7 3.07 -9.32 7.47
N ASN A 8 3.45 -9.89 8.61
CA ASN A 8 2.51 -10.42 9.62
C ASN A 8 1.61 -9.32 10.20
N ARG A 9 2.17 -8.12 10.42
CA ARG A 9 1.43 -6.94 10.91
C ARG A 9 0.50 -6.36 9.84
N MET A 10 0.95 -6.27 8.59
CA MET A 10 0.11 -5.81 7.48
C MET A 10 -1.09 -6.74 7.24
N PHE A 11 -0.87 -8.05 7.28
CA PHE A 11 -1.95 -9.01 7.12
C PHE A 11 -2.92 -9.01 8.31
N ALA A 12 -2.42 -8.83 9.55
CA ALA A 12 -3.28 -8.62 10.73
C ALA A 12 -4.18 -7.39 10.57
N ALA A 13 -3.63 -6.26 10.10
CA ALA A 13 -4.40 -5.03 9.89
C ALA A 13 -5.45 -5.17 8.79
N PHE A 14 -5.09 -5.82 7.68
CA PHE A 14 -6.03 -6.13 6.60
C PHE A 14 -7.20 -6.98 7.10
N ARG A 15 -6.93 -8.05 7.85
CA ARG A 15 -7.97 -8.92 8.43
C ARG A 15 -8.87 -8.18 9.42
N ALA A 16 -8.28 -7.37 10.30
CA ALA A 16 -9.06 -6.58 11.26
C ALA A 16 -9.98 -5.57 10.57
N GLY A 17 -9.47 -4.85 9.56
CA GLY A 17 -10.27 -3.90 8.78
C GLY A 17 -11.41 -4.56 8.03
N LEU A 18 -11.18 -5.74 7.41
CA LEU A 18 -12.25 -6.52 6.79
C LEU A 18 -13.33 -6.93 7.79
N GLY A 19 -12.93 -7.43 8.95
CA GLY A 19 -13.87 -7.84 10.00
C GLY A 19 -14.71 -6.68 10.54
N ALA A 20 -14.10 -5.51 10.73
CA ALA A 20 -14.80 -4.30 11.15
C ALA A 20 -15.84 -3.84 10.12
N LEU A 21 -15.44 -3.78 8.84
CA LEU A 21 -16.34 -3.41 7.74
C LEU A 21 -17.50 -4.42 7.59
N ALA A 22 -17.20 -5.73 7.71
CA ALA A 22 -18.20 -6.77 7.62
C ALA A 22 -19.23 -6.68 8.76
N GLN A 23 -18.77 -6.45 10.00
CA GLN A 23 -19.63 -6.22 11.17
C GLN A 23 -20.45 -4.94 11.03
N GLY A 24 -19.87 -3.88 10.44
CA GLY A 24 -20.55 -2.62 10.17
C GLY A 24 -21.58 -2.68 9.05
N GLY A 25 -21.83 -3.85 8.45
CA GLY A 25 -22.84 -4.00 7.41
C GLY A 25 -22.38 -3.52 6.02
N VAL A 26 -21.08 -3.31 5.80
CA VAL A 26 -20.55 -2.88 4.51
C VAL A 26 -20.38 -4.06 3.55
N SER A 27 -20.81 -3.91 2.29
CA SER A 27 -20.53 -4.89 1.24
C SER A 27 -19.08 -4.76 0.77
N ILE A 28 -18.32 -5.85 0.81
CA ILE A 28 -16.88 -5.85 0.52
C ILE A 28 -16.60 -6.75 -0.68
N ALA A 29 -15.83 -6.23 -1.64
CA ALA A 29 -15.26 -7.02 -2.73
C ALA A 29 -13.73 -6.98 -2.64
N VAL A 30 -13.10 -8.13 -2.45
CA VAL A 30 -11.63 -8.28 -2.46
C VAL A 30 -11.22 -8.87 -3.80
N ILE A 31 -10.42 -8.13 -4.57
CA ILE A 31 -9.91 -8.58 -5.87
C ILE A 31 -8.41 -8.83 -5.76
N THR A 32 -7.97 -10.01 -6.16
CA THR A 32 -6.56 -10.39 -6.19
C THR A 32 -6.24 -11.20 -7.44
N ALA A 33 -5.08 -10.95 -8.04
CA ALA A 33 -4.56 -11.78 -9.12
C ALA A 33 -3.97 -13.09 -8.59
N THR A 34 -3.43 -13.05 -7.37
CA THR A 34 -2.61 -14.13 -6.80
C THR A 34 -2.75 -14.10 -5.29
N MET A 35 -3.47 -15.06 -4.73
CA MET A 35 -3.52 -15.27 -3.28
C MET A 35 -3.56 -16.77 -3.01
N PRO A 36 -2.64 -17.32 -2.18
CA PRO A 36 -2.68 -18.74 -1.84
C PRO A 36 -3.99 -19.09 -1.12
N SER A 37 -4.44 -20.33 -1.27
CA SER A 37 -5.71 -20.83 -0.72
C SER A 37 -5.79 -20.68 0.80
N SER A 38 -4.65 -20.82 1.49
CA SER A 38 -4.53 -20.61 2.92
C SER A 38 -4.81 -19.15 3.34
N PHE A 39 -4.39 -18.17 2.53
CA PHE A 39 -4.68 -16.75 2.77
C PHE A 39 -6.16 -16.43 2.48
N ILE A 40 -6.72 -16.99 1.40
CA ILE A 40 -8.14 -16.83 1.06
C ILE A 40 -9.02 -17.35 2.20
N LYS A 41 -8.68 -18.51 2.77
CA LYS A 41 -9.37 -19.05 3.95
C LYS A 41 -9.33 -18.08 5.14
N ALA A 42 -8.15 -17.56 5.47
CA ALA A 42 -7.98 -16.62 6.58
C ALA A 42 -8.73 -15.28 6.37
N VAL A 43 -8.94 -14.87 5.11
CA VAL A 43 -9.75 -13.70 4.71
C VAL A 43 -11.24 -13.99 4.83
N GLY A 44 -11.70 -15.15 4.36
CA GLY A 44 -13.08 -15.60 4.50
C GLY A 44 -13.50 -15.69 5.97
N GLU A 45 -12.67 -16.31 6.81
CA GLU A 45 -12.88 -16.39 8.25
C GLU A 45 -12.98 -15.00 8.92
N ALA A 46 -12.13 -14.05 8.52
CA ALA A 46 -12.13 -12.70 9.07
C ALA A 46 -13.36 -11.87 8.63
N SER A 47 -13.98 -12.23 7.50
CA SER A 47 -15.12 -11.49 6.93
C SER A 47 -16.48 -12.06 7.37
N ASN A 48 -16.50 -13.13 8.17
CA ASN A 48 -17.73 -13.74 8.65
C ASN A 48 -18.46 -12.83 9.64
N ALA A 49 -19.71 -12.53 9.33
CA ALA A 49 -20.61 -11.72 10.15
C ALA A 49 -22.01 -12.37 10.20
N PRO A 50 -22.82 -12.10 11.23
CA PRO A 50 -24.18 -12.64 11.31
C PRO A 50 -24.98 -12.36 10.03
N ASN A 51 -25.61 -13.40 9.47
CA ASN A 51 -26.40 -13.33 8.22
C ASN A 51 -25.61 -12.89 6.98
N ARG A 52 -24.29 -13.07 6.95
CA ARG A 52 -23.44 -12.79 5.80
C ARG A 52 -22.54 -13.97 5.50
N GLU A 53 -22.47 -14.32 4.22
CA GLU A 53 -21.63 -15.39 3.71
C GLU A 53 -20.47 -14.80 2.89
N ALA A 54 -19.25 -15.23 3.18
CA ALA A 54 -18.12 -14.95 2.33
C ALA A 54 -18.19 -15.85 1.08
N VAL A 55 -18.04 -15.26 -0.12
CA VAL A 55 -18.04 -15.98 -1.40
C VAL A 55 -16.70 -15.75 -2.10
N HIS A 56 -16.01 -16.83 -2.45
CA HIS A 56 -14.80 -16.81 -3.25
C HIS A 56 -15.15 -17.22 -4.69
N ILE A 57 -14.96 -16.31 -5.64
CA ILE A 57 -15.20 -16.56 -7.07
C ILE A 57 -13.86 -16.67 -7.78
N LYS A 58 -13.64 -17.75 -8.53
CA LYS A 58 -12.44 -17.94 -9.36
C LYS A 58 -12.78 -18.49 -10.74
N VAL A 59 -11.82 -18.40 -11.66
CA VAL A 59 -11.91 -18.95 -13.02
C VAL A 59 -11.10 -20.25 -13.09
N GLY A 60 -11.66 -21.29 -13.70
CA GLY A 60 -11.02 -22.61 -13.83
C GLY A 60 -11.49 -23.40 -15.05
N LEU A 61 -10.93 -24.60 -15.23
CA LEU A 61 -11.25 -25.48 -16.37
C LEU A 61 -12.61 -26.19 -16.23
N SER A 62 -13.14 -26.26 -15.02
CA SER A 62 -14.43 -26.88 -14.70
C SER A 62 -15.28 -25.96 -13.83
N GLU A 63 -16.60 -26.11 -13.96
CA GLU A 63 -17.56 -25.40 -13.12
C GLU A 63 -17.89 -26.25 -11.91
N TYR A 64 -17.82 -25.64 -10.73
CA TYR A 64 -18.24 -26.29 -9.50
C TYR A 64 -18.55 -25.26 -8.41
N GLU A 65 -19.34 -25.70 -7.44
CA GLU A 65 -19.62 -24.97 -6.20
C GLU A 65 -19.36 -25.87 -5.00
N ARG A 66 -18.68 -25.34 -3.97
CA ARG A 66 -18.37 -26.08 -2.74
C ARG A 66 -18.51 -25.18 -1.51
N SER A 67 -19.02 -25.77 -0.44
CA SER A 67 -19.09 -25.14 0.89
C SER A 67 -18.27 -25.96 1.89
N GLY A 68 -17.59 -25.31 2.84
CA GLY A 68 -16.86 -26.02 3.90
C GLY A 68 -15.57 -25.38 4.42
N ASN A 69 -15.18 -24.21 3.92
CA ASN A 69 -13.90 -23.57 4.26
C ASN A 69 -14.04 -22.20 4.98
N GLY A 70 -15.18 -21.95 5.62
CA GLY A 70 -15.50 -20.62 6.16
C GLY A 70 -15.92 -19.61 5.08
N TYR A 71 -16.09 -20.07 3.85
CA TYR A 71 -16.64 -19.37 2.69
C TYR A 71 -17.22 -20.39 1.70
N ARG A 72 -18.08 -19.92 0.79
CA ARG A 72 -18.56 -20.66 -0.39
C ARG A 72 -17.63 -20.39 -1.56
N GLU A 73 -17.10 -21.44 -2.18
CA GLU A 73 -16.26 -21.33 -3.38
C GLU A 73 -17.08 -21.60 -4.63
N ILE A 74 -16.99 -20.70 -5.61
CA ILE A 74 -17.59 -20.83 -6.93
C ILE A 74 -16.47 -20.76 -7.96
N CYS A 75 -16.32 -21.84 -8.75
CA CYS A 75 -15.41 -21.87 -9.88
C CYS A 75 -16.22 -21.70 -11.17
N ILE A 76 -15.94 -20.65 -11.92
CA ILE A 76 -16.57 -20.34 -13.20
C ILE A 76 -15.69 -20.89 -14.31
N LYS A 77 -16.32 -21.59 -15.26
CA LYS A 77 -15.63 -22.11 -16.45
C LYS A 77 -15.55 -21.04 -17.53
N ASP A 78 -14.34 -20.74 -17.99
CA ASP A 78 -14.10 -19.76 -19.07
C ASP A 78 -13.14 -20.34 -20.11
N LEU A 79 -13.67 -21.15 -21.04
CA LEU A 79 -12.86 -21.81 -22.06
C LEU A 79 -12.17 -20.83 -23.00
N ASP A 80 -12.82 -19.71 -23.31
CA ASP A 80 -12.29 -18.68 -24.21
C ASP A 80 -11.03 -18.07 -23.60
N PHE A 81 -11.04 -17.78 -22.30
CA PHE A 81 -9.86 -17.32 -21.57
C PHE A 81 -8.67 -18.27 -21.72
N PHE A 82 -8.91 -19.58 -21.58
CA PHE A 82 -7.86 -20.60 -21.69
C PHE A 82 -7.37 -20.77 -23.13
N GLU A 83 -8.25 -20.82 -24.13
CA GLU A 83 -7.82 -21.01 -25.52
C GLU A 83 -7.03 -19.80 -26.05
N GLU A 84 -7.41 -18.57 -25.70
CA GLU A 84 -6.65 -17.35 -26.07
C GLU A 84 -5.19 -17.36 -25.55
N ARG A 85 -4.94 -18.01 -24.43
CA ARG A 85 -3.65 -17.96 -23.72
C ARG A 85 -2.80 -19.22 -23.91
N LYS A 86 -3.37 -20.27 -24.49
CA LYS A 86 -2.75 -21.60 -24.63
C LYS A 86 -1.46 -21.58 -25.43
N ASN A 87 -1.38 -20.66 -26.38
CA ASN A 87 -0.23 -20.50 -27.27
C ASN A 87 0.77 -19.42 -26.82
N LEU A 88 0.57 -18.82 -25.64
CA LEU A 88 1.54 -17.86 -25.10
C LEU A 88 2.66 -18.61 -24.39
N GLU A 89 3.77 -18.80 -25.10
CA GLU A 89 4.96 -19.41 -24.52
C GLU A 89 5.73 -18.38 -23.69
N ALA A 90 6.08 -18.80 -22.48
CA ALA A 90 6.83 -18.00 -21.55
C ALA A 90 8.15 -18.73 -21.22
N LEU A 91 9.19 -18.40 -21.99
CA LEU A 91 10.50 -18.99 -21.78
C LEU A 91 11.14 -18.35 -20.55
N THR A 92 11.42 -19.17 -19.54
CA THR A 92 11.98 -18.72 -18.27
C THR A 92 13.42 -19.19 -18.14
N ARG A 93 14.30 -18.31 -17.64
CA ARG A 93 15.72 -18.61 -17.48
C ARG A 93 16.31 -17.90 -16.26
N PHE A 94 17.14 -18.60 -15.50
CA PHE A 94 17.96 -17.97 -14.46
C PHE A 94 19.20 -17.31 -15.08
N ILE A 95 19.51 -16.10 -14.63
CA ILE A 95 20.63 -15.30 -15.13
C ILE A 95 21.39 -14.64 -13.98
N ASN A 96 22.59 -14.14 -14.29
CA ASN A 96 23.40 -13.35 -13.37
C ASN A 96 23.39 -11.88 -13.75
N GLU A 97 23.85 -11.01 -12.84
CA GLU A 97 23.97 -9.56 -13.07
C GLU A 97 24.74 -9.21 -14.35
N ALA A 98 25.79 -9.96 -14.65
CA ALA A 98 26.64 -9.74 -15.82
C ALA A 98 25.90 -9.98 -17.16
N ASP A 99 24.80 -10.75 -17.15
CA ASP A 99 24.03 -11.06 -18.35
C ASP A 99 23.03 -9.95 -18.72
N ILE A 100 22.66 -9.07 -17.77
CA ILE A 100 21.56 -8.11 -17.93
C ILE A 100 21.79 -7.23 -19.16
N LEU A 101 22.97 -6.63 -19.29
CA LEU A 101 23.27 -5.67 -20.37
C LEU A 101 23.10 -6.34 -21.74
N ARG A 102 23.79 -7.47 -21.94
CA ARG A 102 23.76 -8.25 -23.18
C ARG A 102 22.35 -8.69 -23.55
N ILE A 103 21.61 -9.29 -22.62
CA ILE A 103 20.24 -9.78 -22.87
C ILE A 103 19.32 -8.63 -23.29
N VAL A 104 19.41 -7.48 -22.60
CA VAL A 104 18.56 -6.33 -22.90
C VAL A 104 18.92 -5.72 -24.26
N GLU A 105 20.21 -5.64 -24.60
CA GLU A 105 20.67 -5.15 -25.91
C GLU A 105 20.22 -6.06 -27.06
N ASP A 106 20.36 -7.37 -26.90
CA ASP A 106 19.94 -8.37 -27.89
C ASP A 106 18.42 -8.22 -28.17
N HIS A 107 17.60 -8.20 -27.13
CA HIS A 107 16.15 -8.02 -27.27
C HIS A 107 15.75 -6.65 -27.81
N HIS A 108 16.39 -5.58 -27.34
CA HIS A 108 16.13 -4.23 -27.82
C HIS A 108 16.48 -4.10 -29.33
N SER A 109 17.55 -4.75 -29.78
CA SER A 109 17.94 -4.78 -31.20
C SER A 109 16.88 -5.47 -32.07
N CYS A 110 16.24 -6.52 -31.55
CA CYS A 110 15.11 -7.24 -32.16
C CYS A 110 13.78 -6.48 -32.11
N GLY A 111 13.73 -5.31 -31.48
CA GLY A 111 12.49 -4.53 -31.37
C GLY A 111 11.60 -4.89 -30.18
N ASP A 112 12.12 -5.60 -29.19
CA ASP A 112 11.36 -5.96 -27.99
C ASP A 112 11.28 -4.81 -26.99
N ASN A 113 10.17 -4.73 -26.27
CA ASN A 113 10.03 -3.89 -25.10
C ASN A 113 10.47 -4.68 -23.86
N VAL A 114 11.41 -4.14 -23.11
CA VAL A 114 12.05 -4.81 -21.97
C VAL A 114 11.73 -4.09 -20.66
N LEU A 115 11.25 -4.84 -19.69
CA LEU A 115 11.03 -4.39 -18.31
C LEU A 115 12.11 -4.99 -17.41
N ILE A 116 12.83 -4.15 -16.67
CA ILE A 116 13.80 -4.58 -15.68
C ILE A 116 13.26 -4.21 -14.29
N VAL A 117 12.96 -5.20 -13.45
CA VAL A 117 12.44 -4.98 -12.10
C VAL A 117 13.49 -5.31 -11.05
N ARG A 118 13.89 -4.30 -10.28
CA ARG A 118 14.90 -4.42 -9.22
C ARG A 118 14.25 -4.21 -7.85
N ASN A 119 14.61 -5.02 -6.85
CA ASN A 119 13.98 -4.98 -5.53
C ASN A 119 14.26 -3.69 -4.77
N THR A 120 15.44 -3.09 -4.97
CA THR A 120 15.85 -1.88 -4.26
C THR A 120 16.06 -0.69 -5.20
N VAL A 121 15.83 0.52 -4.68
CA VAL A 121 16.09 1.76 -5.42
C VAL A 121 17.57 1.88 -5.80
N LYS A 122 18.48 1.40 -4.92
CA LYS A 122 19.92 1.41 -5.16
C LYS A 122 20.25 0.57 -6.40
N LYS A 123 19.85 -0.70 -6.42
CA LYS A 123 20.05 -1.59 -7.57
C LYS A 123 19.42 -1.05 -8.86
N ALA A 124 18.20 -0.51 -8.80
CA ALA A 124 17.55 0.10 -9.96
C ALA A 124 18.37 1.28 -10.53
N SER A 125 18.91 2.12 -9.65
CA SER A 125 19.73 3.27 -10.06
C SER A 125 21.08 2.84 -10.62
N GLU A 126 21.72 1.84 -10.03
CA GLU A 126 22.97 1.25 -10.51
C GLU A 126 22.80 0.62 -11.89
N THR A 127 21.73 -0.16 -12.10
CA THR A 127 21.41 -0.71 -13.42
C THR A 127 21.17 0.40 -14.43
N TYR A 128 20.42 1.45 -14.06
CA TYR A 128 20.19 2.60 -14.96
C TYR A 128 21.48 3.31 -15.36
N GLN A 129 22.39 3.51 -14.41
CA GLN A 129 23.69 4.11 -14.66
C GLN A 129 24.56 3.24 -15.58
N GLN A 130 24.54 1.91 -15.40
CA GLN A 130 25.24 0.99 -16.30
C GLN A 130 24.77 1.11 -17.75
N PHE A 131 23.46 1.20 -17.99
CA PHE A 131 22.94 1.42 -19.34
C PHE A 131 23.38 2.76 -19.90
N LYS A 132 23.33 3.85 -19.10
CA LYS A 132 23.81 5.15 -19.55
C LYS A 132 25.29 5.18 -19.93
N ASP A 133 26.13 4.45 -19.20
CA ASP A 133 27.58 4.52 -19.36
C ASP A 133 28.11 3.56 -20.43
N LYS A 134 27.41 2.44 -20.66
CA LYS A 134 27.92 1.31 -21.45
C LYS A 134 27.06 0.94 -22.66
N SER A 135 25.92 1.59 -22.86
CA SER A 135 24.96 1.24 -23.90
C SER A 135 24.32 2.48 -24.52
N ASP A 136 24.03 2.42 -25.82
CA ASP A 136 23.26 3.47 -26.52
C ASP A 136 21.73 3.29 -26.35
N VAL A 137 21.32 2.25 -25.62
CA VAL A 137 19.90 1.96 -25.37
C VAL A 137 19.29 3.06 -24.48
N ASN A 138 18.32 3.80 -25.04
CA ASN A 138 17.64 4.88 -24.33
C ASN A 138 16.68 4.33 -23.26
N THR A 139 17.18 4.17 -22.04
CA THR A 139 16.47 3.60 -20.89
C THR A 139 15.67 4.62 -20.09
N LEU A 140 14.56 4.20 -19.51
CA LEU A 140 13.76 4.94 -18.53
C LEU A 140 13.93 4.35 -17.13
N LEU A 141 13.82 5.19 -16.09
CA LEU A 141 13.87 4.75 -14.68
C LEU A 141 12.65 5.26 -13.91
N VAL A 142 11.99 4.37 -13.18
CA VAL A 142 10.91 4.72 -12.25
C VAL A 142 11.04 3.99 -10.92
N HIS A 143 11.00 4.71 -9.79
CA HIS A 143 11.12 4.07 -8.47
C HIS A 143 10.38 4.84 -7.38
N GLY A 144 10.20 4.20 -6.22
CA GLY A 144 9.37 4.72 -5.12
C GLY A 144 9.76 6.11 -4.58
N ARG A 145 11.05 6.48 -4.65
CA ARG A 145 11.56 7.79 -4.18
C ARG A 145 11.28 8.98 -5.10
N MET A 146 10.66 8.77 -6.26
CA MET A 146 10.30 9.86 -7.18
C MET A 146 8.98 10.52 -6.77
N THR A 147 8.83 11.80 -7.12
CA THR A 147 7.56 12.52 -6.96
C THR A 147 6.45 11.87 -7.78
N PHE A 148 5.20 12.12 -7.42
CA PHE A 148 4.07 11.62 -8.20
C PHE A 148 4.08 12.14 -9.65
N GLY A 149 4.40 13.43 -9.84
CA GLY A 149 4.53 14.05 -11.16
C GLY A 149 5.60 13.38 -12.03
N ASP A 150 6.77 13.11 -11.46
CA ASP A 150 7.87 12.45 -12.18
C ASP A 150 7.51 11.02 -12.57
N LYS A 151 6.90 10.25 -11.66
CA LYS A 151 6.43 8.88 -11.95
C LYS A 151 5.43 8.90 -13.10
N LYS A 152 4.44 9.81 -13.06
CA LYS A 152 3.45 9.96 -14.13
C LYS A 152 4.11 10.27 -15.47
N ARG A 153 5.05 11.22 -15.50
CA ARG A 153 5.79 11.60 -16.71
C ARG A 153 6.56 10.43 -17.31
N VAL A 154 7.33 9.69 -16.50
CA VAL A 154 8.10 8.53 -16.98
C VAL A 154 7.19 7.41 -17.48
N LEU A 155 6.10 7.12 -16.78
CA LEU A 155 5.15 6.08 -17.20
C LEU A 155 4.40 6.46 -18.49
N SER A 156 4.07 7.74 -18.67
CA SER A 156 3.50 8.25 -19.93
C SER A 156 4.48 8.11 -21.09
N GLU A 157 5.76 8.47 -20.87
CA GLU A 157 6.82 8.29 -21.86
C GLU A 157 7.03 6.81 -22.22
N ALA A 158 7.07 5.93 -21.22
CA ALA A 158 7.19 4.49 -21.43
C ALA A 158 6.03 3.95 -22.29
N ARG A 159 4.80 4.41 -22.03
CA ARG A 159 3.62 4.03 -22.83
C ARG A 159 3.77 4.43 -24.30
N LEU A 160 4.30 5.62 -24.58
CA LEU A 160 4.54 6.08 -25.95
C LEU A 160 5.64 5.27 -26.64
N ARG A 161 6.74 4.96 -25.92
CA ARG A 161 7.84 4.15 -26.45
C ARG A 161 7.42 2.71 -26.73
N ILE A 162 6.61 2.10 -25.87
CA ILE A 162 6.09 0.74 -26.08
C ILE A 162 5.33 0.64 -27.41
N CYS A 163 4.51 1.65 -27.74
CA CYS A 163 3.81 1.70 -29.03
C CYS A 163 4.75 1.78 -30.24
N ARG A 164 5.92 2.41 -30.08
CA ARG A 164 6.95 2.51 -31.11
C ARG A 164 7.91 1.31 -31.15
N LYS A 165 7.75 0.37 -30.21
CA LYS A 165 8.68 -0.74 -29.92
C LYS A 165 10.04 -0.20 -29.43
N LYS A 166 10.87 -1.08 -28.85
CA LYS A 166 12.20 -0.73 -28.28
C LYS A 166 12.17 0.12 -26.99
N CYS A 167 11.16 -0.05 -26.13
CA CYS A 167 11.16 0.56 -24.80
C CYS A 167 11.97 -0.28 -23.81
N VAL A 168 12.94 0.32 -23.11
CA VAL A 168 13.55 -0.28 -21.91
C VAL A 168 13.16 0.53 -20.68
N LEU A 169 12.46 -0.10 -19.73
CA LEU A 169 12.04 0.51 -18.47
C LEU A 169 12.66 -0.24 -17.30
N ILE A 170 13.47 0.46 -16.50
CA ILE A 170 13.92 -0.01 -15.19
C ILE A 170 12.94 0.49 -14.14
N SER A 171 12.47 -0.41 -13.29
CA SER A 171 11.50 -0.11 -12.24
C SER A 171 11.84 -0.81 -10.93
N THR A 172 11.38 -0.27 -9.81
CA THR A 172 11.15 -1.05 -8.59
C THR A 172 9.71 -1.61 -8.56
N GLN A 173 9.18 -1.99 -7.39
CA GLN A 173 7.82 -2.50 -7.21
C GLN A 173 6.71 -1.51 -7.62
N VAL A 174 7.04 -0.29 -8.04
CA VAL A 174 6.07 0.70 -8.55
C VAL A 174 5.26 0.14 -9.73
N ILE A 175 5.81 -0.80 -10.50
CA ILE A 175 5.12 -1.43 -11.63
C ILE A 175 4.05 -2.46 -11.20
N GLU A 176 4.08 -2.94 -9.95
CA GLU A 176 3.19 -4.01 -9.46
C GLU A 176 1.74 -3.50 -9.31
N ALA A 177 1.55 -2.23 -8.91
CA ALA A 177 0.23 -1.67 -8.62
C ALA A 177 -0.11 -0.45 -9.51
N GLY A 178 -1.31 -0.45 -10.11
CA GLY A 178 -1.87 0.71 -10.80
C GLY A 178 -1.26 1.06 -12.17
N VAL A 179 -0.31 0.26 -12.69
CA VAL A 179 0.33 0.49 -13.98
C VAL A 179 -0.18 -0.47 -15.06
N ASN A 180 -0.69 0.09 -16.16
CA ASN A 180 -1.21 -0.68 -17.30
C ASN A 180 -0.25 -0.62 -18.51
N LEU A 181 0.93 -1.22 -18.37
CA LEU A 181 1.93 -1.40 -19.43
C LEU A 181 2.08 -2.88 -19.77
N ASP A 182 2.47 -3.17 -21.01
CA ASP A 182 2.68 -4.51 -21.53
C ASP A 182 4.04 -4.58 -22.24
N PHE A 183 4.86 -5.54 -21.86
CA PHE A 183 6.22 -5.74 -22.36
C PHE A 183 6.36 -7.08 -23.08
N ASP A 184 7.49 -7.27 -23.77
CA ASP A 184 7.87 -8.52 -24.44
C ASP A 184 8.83 -9.36 -23.59
N VAL A 185 9.63 -8.69 -22.75
CA VAL A 185 10.66 -9.32 -21.92
C VAL A 185 10.62 -8.73 -20.52
N ILE A 186 10.77 -9.58 -19.51
CA ILE A 186 11.07 -9.16 -18.13
C ILE A 186 12.41 -9.71 -17.67
N VAL A 187 13.21 -8.83 -17.08
CA VAL A 187 14.37 -9.17 -16.27
C VAL A 187 14.03 -8.76 -14.84
N THR A 188 13.96 -9.69 -13.89
CA THR A 188 13.54 -9.36 -12.52
C THR A 188 14.44 -10.00 -11.49
N ASP A 189 14.71 -9.24 -10.43
CA ASP A 189 15.18 -9.82 -9.18
C ASP A 189 14.18 -10.86 -8.68
N VAL A 190 14.69 -11.94 -8.10
CA VAL A 190 13.87 -12.89 -7.35
C VAL A 190 13.15 -12.20 -6.19
N SER A 191 11.94 -12.67 -5.94
CA SER A 191 11.05 -12.23 -4.87
C SER A 191 10.09 -13.38 -4.53
N PRO A 192 9.27 -13.27 -3.47
CA PRO A 192 8.25 -14.27 -3.20
C PRO A 192 7.38 -14.54 -4.42
N MET A 193 6.95 -15.80 -4.61
CA MET A 193 6.25 -16.27 -5.81
C MET A 193 5.06 -15.38 -6.21
N ALA A 194 4.29 -14.90 -5.23
CA ALA A 194 3.17 -13.99 -5.48
C ALA A 194 3.61 -12.68 -6.15
N ASN A 195 4.72 -12.06 -5.71
CA ASN A 195 5.28 -10.85 -6.32
C ASN A 195 5.85 -11.15 -7.71
N LEU A 196 6.55 -12.28 -7.89
CA LEU A 196 7.05 -12.70 -9.21
C LEU A 196 5.91 -12.83 -10.22
N ILE A 197 4.81 -13.50 -9.86
CA ILE A 197 3.66 -13.65 -10.75
C ILE A 197 3.06 -12.27 -11.11
N GLN A 198 2.96 -11.35 -10.15
CA GLN A 198 2.47 -9.98 -10.42
C GLN A 198 3.37 -9.20 -11.38
N ARG A 199 4.70 -9.35 -11.23
CA ARG A 199 5.69 -8.72 -12.12
C ARG A 199 5.64 -9.31 -13.52
N ILE A 200 5.68 -10.64 -13.65
CA ILE A 200 5.58 -11.36 -14.93
C ILE A 200 4.20 -11.11 -15.58
N GLY A 201 3.19 -10.84 -14.75
CA GLY A 201 1.87 -10.37 -15.16
C GLY A 201 1.88 -9.11 -16.05
N ARG A 202 3.00 -8.39 -16.15
CA ARG A 202 3.22 -7.22 -17.01
C ARG A 202 3.81 -7.54 -18.39
N VAL A 203 4.02 -8.81 -18.72
CA VAL A 203 4.66 -9.23 -19.98
C VAL A 203 3.80 -10.22 -20.77
N GLY A 204 3.51 -9.94 -22.05
CA GLY A 204 2.61 -10.78 -22.84
C GLY A 204 1.17 -10.71 -22.31
N ARG A 205 0.72 -9.52 -21.91
CA ARG A 205 -0.61 -9.28 -21.32
C ARG A 205 -1.72 -9.16 -22.35
N ARG A 206 -1.43 -8.63 -23.54
CA ARG A 206 -2.43 -8.48 -24.62
C ARG A 206 -2.39 -9.66 -25.57
N SER A 207 -3.57 -10.15 -25.93
CA SER A 207 -3.71 -11.01 -27.10
C SER A 207 -3.23 -10.24 -28.33
N ARG A 208 -2.35 -10.85 -29.10
CA ARG A 208 -1.77 -10.27 -30.32
C ARG A 208 -2.29 -11.10 -31.48
N GLU A 209 -2.56 -10.44 -32.60
CA GLU A 209 -2.98 -11.12 -33.85
C GLU A 209 -1.99 -12.22 -34.27
N GLN A 210 -0.72 -12.08 -33.90
CA GLN A 210 0.26 -13.15 -33.93
C GLN A 210 0.75 -13.46 -32.51
N PRO A 211 0.60 -14.70 -32.02
CA PRO A 211 1.16 -15.09 -30.73
C PRO A 211 2.67 -14.86 -30.77
N LYS A 212 3.13 -13.96 -29.90
CA LYS A 212 4.55 -13.70 -29.72
C LYS A 212 4.93 -14.17 -28.32
N ASN A 213 5.89 -15.07 -28.29
CA ASN A 213 6.49 -15.56 -27.07
C ASN A 213 7.03 -14.40 -26.24
N PHE A 214 7.01 -14.58 -24.92
CA PHE A 214 7.67 -13.65 -24.02
C PHE A 214 8.72 -14.34 -23.18
N TYR A 215 9.67 -13.55 -22.70
CA TYR A 215 10.84 -14.05 -21.99
C TYR A 215 10.85 -13.54 -20.55
N ALA A 216 11.13 -14.44 -19.61
CA ALA A 216 11.25 -14.13 -18.19
C ALA A 216 12.63 -14.54 -17.68
N TYR A 217 13.49 -13.54 -17.47
CA TYR A 217 14.82 -13.72 -16.91
C TYR A 217 14.81 -13.42 -15.41
N LEU A 218 15.23 -14.39 -14.61
CA LEU A 218 15.21 -14.32 -13.16
C LEU A 218 16.64 -14.18 -12.63
N LEU A 219 16.91 -13.09 -11.93
CA LEU A 219 18.20 -12.84 -11.30
C LEU A 219 18.24 -13.52 -9.94
N GLU A 220 19.18 -14.45 -9.77
CA GLU A 220 19.35 -15.16 -8.50
C GLU A 220 19.70 -14.21 -7.35
N GLY A 221 19.21 -14.53 -6.15
CA GLY A 221 19.36 -13.69 -4.97
C GLY A 221 18.52 -14.17 -3.79
N ASP A 222 18.42 -13.35 -2.74
CA ASP A 222 17.75 -13.69 -1.48
C ASP A 222 16.61 -12.73 -1.09
N GLY A 223 16.21 -11.86 -2.02
CA GLY A 223 15.15 -10.85 -1.79
C GLY A 223 15.67 -9.51 -1.25
N ASP A 224 16.99 -9.31 -1.18
CA ASP A 224 17.66 -8.02 -0.92
C ASP A 224 17.25 -7.33 0.40
N GLY A 225 16.84 -8.11 1.40
CA GLY A 225 16.32 -7.61 2.67
C GLY A 225 15.01 -6.82 2.55
N VAL A 226 14.39 -6.80 1.37
CA VAL A 226 13.06 -6.23 1.12
C VAL A 226 11.98 -7.26 1.42
N TYR A 227 12.24 -8.51 1.03
CA TYR A 227 11.35 -9.64 1.22
C TYR A 227 11.88 -10.61 2.26
N GLU A 228 10.99 -11.48 2.72
CA GLU A 228 11.33 -12.59 3.58
C GLU A 228 12.21 -13.60 2.81
N LYS A 229 13.34 -13.98 3.43
CA LYS A 229 14.40 -14.73 2.77
C LYS A 229 14.00 -16.19 2.53
N ASP A 230 13.37 -16.85 3.49
CA ASP A 230 13.02 -18.27 3.38
C ASP A 230 11.96 -18.51 2.29
N LEU A 231 10.95 -17.66 2.22
CA LEU A 231 9.89 -17.65 1.23
C LEU A 231 10.44 -17.29 -0.16
N THR A 232 11.38 -16.35 -0.24
CA THR A 232 12.07 -16.05 -1.50
C THR A 232 12.90 -17.25 -1.96
N THR A 233 13.63 -17.89 -1.05
CA THR A 233 14.43 -19.09 -1.33
C THR A 233 13.55 -20.26 -1.76
N LYS A 234 12.42 -20.49 -1.09
CA LYS A 234 11.41 -21.49 -1.49
C LYS A 234 10.87 -21.21 -2.90
N SER A 235 10.56 -19.95 -3.21
CA SER A 235 10.09 -19.55 -4.54
C SER A 235 11.10 -19.89 -5.64
N ILE A 236 12.39 -19.65 -5.37
CA ILE A 236 13.48 -20.02 -6.27
C ILE A 236 13.60 -21.54 -6.39
N GLN A 237 13.54 -22.27 -5.27
CA GLN A 237 13.67 -23.73 -5.27
C GLN A 237 12.58 -24.39 -6.12
N VAL A 238 11.32 -23.97 -5.97
CA VAL A 238 10.21 -24.50 -6.78
C VAL A 238 10.47 -24.27 -8.29
N LEU A 239 11.04 -23.13 -8.66
CA LEU A 239 11.37 -22.84 -10.07
C LEU A 239 12.61 -23.60 -10.55
N LYS A 240 13.62 -23.80 -9.69
CA LYS A 240 14.80 -24.62 -9.99
C LYS A 240 14.45 -26.09 -10.15
N ASP A 241 13.49 -26.59 -9.37
CA ASP A 241 12.97 -27.94 -9.54
C ASP A 241 12.34 -28.07 -10.93
N ILE A 242 11.50 -27.12 -11.35
CA ILE A 242 10.91 -27.12 -12.70
C ILE A 242 12.01 -27.03 -13.79
N SER A 243 13.00 -26.16 -13.60
CA SER A 243 14.12 -25.96 -14.54
C SER A 243 14.96 -27.22 -14.71
N SER A 244 15.29 -27.92 -13.62
CA SER A 244 16.12 -29.13 -13.64
C SER A 244 15.50 -30.27 -14.46
N HIS A 245 14.16 -30.32 -14.53
CA HIS A 245 13.45 -31.29 -15.35
C HIS A 245 13.40 -30.93 -16.84
N GLN A 246 13.75 -29.69 -17.22
CA GLN A 246 13.60 -29.18 -18.60
C GLN A 246 14.93 -28.75 -19.25
N GLY A 247 15.97 -28.46 -18.45
CA GLY A 247 17.33 -28.11 -18.87
C GLY A 247 17.50 -26.63 -19.24
N GLY A 248 18.27 -25.88 -18.45
CA GLY A 248 18.63 -24.48 -18.72
C GLY A 248 17.45 -23.52 -18.81
N GLU A 249 16.82 -23.44 -19.98
CA GLU A 249 15.60 -22.67 -20.25
C GLU A 249 14.38 -23.58 -20.07
N PHE A 250 13.35 -23.07 -19.39
CA PHE A 250 12.20 -23.87 -19.00
C PHE A 250 10.90 -23.11 -19.16
N TYR A 251 9.82 -23.87 -19.34
CA TYR A 251 8.48 -23.34 -19.54
C TYR A 251 7.67 -23.38 -18.26
N VAL A 252 6.99 -22.27 -17.99
CA VAL A 252 6.01 -22.11 -16.92
C VAL A 252 4.75 -21.49 -17.52
N GLY A 253 3.59 -21.99 -17.12
CA GLY A 253 2.29 -21.43 -17.49
C GLY A 253 2.02 -20.12 -16.75
N TRP A 254 2.84 -19.08 -16.92
CA TRP A 254 2.67 -17.79 -16.23
C TRP A 254 1.35 -17.08 -16.57
N ARG A 255 0.69 -17.49 -17.66
CA ARG A 255 -0.64 -17.00 -18.09
C ARG A 255 -1.76 -18.02 -17.89
N MET A 256 -1.45 -19.17 -17.32
CA MET A 256 -2.41 -20.24 -17.04
C MET A 256 -2.53 -20.49 -15.55
N PRO A 257 -3.72 -20.40 -14.95
CA PRO A 257 -3.88 -20.66 -13.53
C PRO A 257 -3.55 -22.12 -13.20
N GLU A 258 -4.06 -23.05 -14.01
CA GLU A 258 -3.90 -24.48 -13.85
C GLU A 258 -2.82 -25.05 -14.77
N ARG A 259 -2.48 -26.34 -14.58
CA ARG A 259 -1.57 -27.06 -15.48
C ARG A 259 -2.07 -27.00 -16.91
N THR A 260 -1.17 -26.71 -17.83
CA THR A 260 -1.45 -26.64 -19.26
C THR A 260 -0.43 -27.44 -20.07
N ILE A 261 -0.65 -27.55 -21.36
CA ILE A 261 0.29 -28.13 -22.31
C ILE A 261 0.87 -27.00 -23.15
N ILE A 262 2.19 -26.81 -23.09
CA ILE A 262 2.95 -25.90 -23.96
C ILE A 262 3.98 -26.76 -24.69
N ASN A 263 4.05 -26.68 -26.02
CA ASN A 263 4.98 -27.47 -26.85
C ASN A 263 4.96 -28.98 -26.55
N ASN A 264 3.77 -29.57 -26.47
CA ASN A 264 3.54 -30.98 -26.11
C ASN A 264 4.11 -31.39 -24.74
N ARG A 265 4.51 -30.44 -23.89
CA ARG A 265 4.99 -30.67 -22.52
C ARG A 265 3.94 -30.20 -21.53
N LYS A 266 3.69 -31.00 -20.49
CA LYS A 266 2.86 -30.59 -19.35
C LYS A 266 3.66 -29.61 -18.51
N VAL A 267 3.17 -28.38 -18.40
CA VAL A 267 3.81 -27.32 -17.61
C VAL A 267 2.88 -26.88 -16.46
N PRO A 268 3.45 -26.55 -15.29
CA PRO A 268 2.67 -26.06 -14.16
C PRO A 268 2.17 -24.63 -14.43
N GLY A 269 0.91 -24.38 -14.07
CA GLY A 269 0.31 -23.04 -14.08
C GLY A 269 0.76 -22.21 -12.88
N PHE A 270 0.56 -20.89 -12.95
CA PHE A 270 1.03 -19.98 -11.90
C PHE A 270 0.34 -20.22 -10.55
N ILE A 271 -0.93 -20.64 -10.49
CA ILE A 271 -1.59 -20.99 -9.22
C ILE A 271 -0.98 -22.27 -8.65
N THR A 272 -0.71 -23.27 -9.49
CA THR A 272 -0.06 -24.52 -9.03
C THR A 272 1.30 -24.23 -8.39
N ILE A 273 2.12 -23.37 -9.00
CA ILE A 273 3.43 -22.99 -8.47
C ILE A 273 3.28 -22.16 -7.20
N LEU A 274 2.29 -21.26 -7.15
CA LEU A 274 1.97 -20.48 -5.97
C LEU A 274 1.59 -21.40 -4.79
N GLU A 275 0.63 -22.30 -4.97
CA GLU A 275 0.23 -23.23 -3.91
C GLU A 275 1.39 -24.12 -3.45
N ASN A 276 2.20 -24.65 -4.36
CA ASN A 276 3.39 -25.42 -4.01
C ASN A 276 4.41 -24.60 -3.19
N THR A 277 4.53 -23.30 -3.44
CA THR A 277 5.44 -22.43 -2.67
C THR A 277 4.91 -22.19 -1.24
N TYR A 278 3.58 -22.14 -1.06
CA TYR A 278 2.93 -21.77 0.19
C TYR A 278 2.32 -22.96 0.96
N HIS A 279 2.40 -24.19 0.45
CA HIS A 279 1.71 -25.36 1.02
C HIS A 279 2.08 -25.66 2.49
N ASP A 280 3.37 -25.51 2.83
CA ASP A 280 3.93 -25.69 4.17
C ASP A 280 4.23 -24.33 4.84
N TRP A 281 3.87 -23.22 4.19
CA TRP A 281 4.08 -21.90 4.74
C TRP A 281 3.03 -21.63 5.82
N ASN A 282 3.47 -21.64 7.08
CA ASN A 282 2.59 -21.34 8.19
C ASN A 282 2.21 -19.86 8.15
N ILE A 283 0.96 -19.56 7.80
CA ILE A 283 0.47 -18.19 7.82
C ILE A 283 0.43 -17.71 9.27
N CYS A 284 1.34 -16.82 9.59
CA CYS A 284 1.35 -16.09 10.85
C CYS A 284 0.85 -14.67 10.60
N TRP A 285 0.06 -14.15 11.53
CA TRP A 285 -0.22 -12.73 11.64
C TRP A 285 -0.07 -12.34 13.10
N ASP A 286 0.18 -11.06 13.35
CA ASP A 286 0.32 -10.56 14.70
C ASP A 286 -1.03 -10.66 15.44
N LYS A 287 -1.20 -11.73 16.23
CA LYS A 287 -2.42 -11.98 17.00
C LYS A 287 -2.67 -10.88 18.02
N LYS A 288 -1.62 -10.35 18.64
CA LYS A 288 -1.73 -9.28 19.64
C LYS A 288 -2.29 -8.03 19.00
N LEU A 289 -1.72 -7.64 17.85
CA LEU A 289 -2.20 -6.52 17.05
C LEU A 289 -3.64 -6.76 16.55
N SER A 290 -3.95 -7.95 16.06
CA SER A 290 -5.30 -8.29 15.57
C SER A 290 -6.35 -8.14 16.66
N THR A 291 -6.06 -8.59 17.88
CA THR A 291 -6.93 -8.42 19.04
C THR A 291 -7.08 -6.94 19.39
N THR A 292 -5.97 -6.20 19.48
CA THR A 292 -5.98 -4.76 19.76
C THR A 292 -6.83 -3.97 18.76
N LEU A 293 -6.66 -4.22 17.46
CA LEU A 293 -7.46 -3.55 16.42
C LEU A 293 -8.95 -3.88 16.54
N SER A 294 -9.29 -5.13 16.84
CA SER A 294 -10.69 -5.55 17.00
C SER A 294 -11.34 -4.97 18.27
N GLU A 295 -10.58 -4.76 19.34
CA GLU A 295 -11.05 -4.17 20.59
C GLU A 295 -11.28 -2.67 20.47
N ILE A 296 -10.39 -1.95 19.77
CA ILE A 296 -10.53 -0.49 19.56
C ILE A 296 -11.87 -0.15 18.90
N ASP A 297 -12.32 -0.96 17.93
CA ASP A 297 -13.60 -0.75 17.25
C ASP A 297 -14.83 -1.13 18.11
N ARG A 298 -14.65 -1.91 19.19
CA ARG A 298 -15.75 -2.39 20.04
C ARG A 298 -15.99 -1.53 21.28
N TYR A 299 -15.01 -0.75 21.72
CA TYR A 299 -15.10 0.05 22.95
C TYR A 299 -15.02 1.54 22.63
N TRP A 300 -16.16 2.24 22.72
CA TRP A 300 -16.20 3.71 22.60
C TRP A 300 -15.64 4.44 23.83
N GLN A 301 -15.49 3.74 24.97
CA GLN A 301 -14.81 4.22 26.17
C GLN A 301 -13.55 3.40 26.42
N ILE A 302 -12.40 3.88 25.94
CA ILE A 302 -11.10 3.24 26.21
C ILE A 302 -10.43 3.98 27.37
N ASP A 303 -10.18 3.28 28.49
CA ASP A 303 -9.43 3.85 29.62
C ASP A 303 -8.03 4.32 29.14
N PRO A 304 -7.52 5.49 29.59
CA PRO A 304 -6.19 6.00 29.25
C PRO A 304 -5.03 5.01 29.47
N LYS A 305 -5.17 4.03 30.37
CA LYS A 305 -4.21 2.93 30.57
C LYS A 305 -4.17 2.02 29.35
N TYR A 306 -5.32 1.61 28.82
CA TYR A 306 -5.43 0.76 27.63
C TYR A 306 -4.97 1.50 26.37
N ILE A 307 -5.22 2.82 26.26
CA ILE A 307 -4.69 3.63 25.13
C ILE A 307 -3.16 3.53 25.01
N ARG A 308 -2.44 3.58 26.14
CA ARG A 308 -0.97 3.45 26.14
C ARG A 308 -0.52 2.04 25.76
N GLU A 309 -1.25 1.02 26.18
CA GLU A 309 -0.98 -0.36 25.81
C GLU A 309 -1.24 -0.62 24.32
N TYR A 310 -2.38 -0.16 23.80
CA TYR A 310 -2.72 -0.23 22.39
C TYR A 310 -1.72 0.54 21.51
N SER A 311 -1.31 1.74 21.93
CA SER A 311 -0.28 2.52 21.22
C SER A 311 1.06 1.77 21.12
N ARG A 312 1.44 1.02 22.17
CA ARG A 312 2.65 0.18 22.16
C ARG A 312 2.53 -1.03 21.23
N VAL A 313 1.34 -1.60 21.04
CA VAL A 313 1.13 -2.73 20.12
C VAL A 313 1.04 -2.24 18.67
N MET A 314 0.32 -1.15 18.44
CA MET A 314 0.10 -0.55 17.12
C MET A 314 1.39 -0.03 16.49
N CYS A 315 2.38 0.44 17.27
CA CYS A 315 3.64 1.03 16.81
C CYS A 315 3.49 1.87 15.53
N SER A 316 4.02 1.40 14.39
CA SER A 316 4.06 2.07 13.10
C SER A 316 2.81 1.89 12.23
N LEU A 317 1.78 1.18 12.70
CA LEU A 317 0.47 1.17 12.05
C LEU A 317 -0.32 2.44 12.31
N LEU A 318 -0.02 3.13 13.41
CA LEU A 318 -0.35 4.53 13.58
C LEU A 318 0.74 5.37 12.91
N ARG A 319 0.34 6.50 12.33
CA ARG A 319 1.29 7.53 11.89
C ARG A 319 2.29 7.76 13.04
N THR A 320 3.58 7.86 12.70
CA THR A 320 4.65 8.13 13.68
C THR A 320 4.56 9.53 14.31
N SER A 321 3.60 10.32 13.84
CA SER A 321 3.24 11.67 14.26
C SER A 321 1.76 11.69 14.62
N GLY A 322 1.43 12.34 15.74
CA GLY A 322 0.04 12.66 16.05
C GLY A 322 -0.59 13.51 14.94
N VAL A 323 -1.92 13.50 14.87
CA VAL A 323 -2.67 14.45 14.04
C VAL A 323 -3.43 15.40 14.95
N ILE A 324 -3.57 16.64 14.53
CA ILE A 324 -4.38 17.64 15.23
C ILE A 324 -5.31 18.31 14.23
N SER A 325 -6.55 18.52 14.67
CA SER A 325 -7.53 19.27 13.90
C SER A 325 -7.27 20.77 14.09
N LEU A 326 -7.09 21.47 12.98
CA LEU A 326 -7.04 22.92 12.92
C LEU A 326 -8.38 23.43 12.41
N ALA A 327 -8.93 24.43 13.07
CA ALA A 327 -10.14 25.11 12.61
C ALA A 327 -9.75 26.40 11.90
N VAL A 328 -10.15 26.51 10.63
CA VAL A 328 -9.92 27.71 9.82
C VAL A 328 -11.14 28.61 9.92
N LEU A 329 -11.09 29.61 10.79
CA LEU A 329 -12.18 30.57 10.98
C LEU A 329 -11.72 31.97 10.54
N GLU A 330 -12.37 32.51 9.50
CA GLU A 330 -12.09 33.85 8.97
C GLU A 330 -12.77 34.97 9.77
N GLU A 331 -13.83 34.62 10.50
CA GLU A 331 -14.67 35.56 11.25
C GLU A 331 -14.09 35.88 12.63
N ASP A 332 -14.25 37.13 13.08
CA ASP A 332 -13.83 37.57 14.40
C ASP A 332 -14.70 36.96 15.53
N ILE A 333 -14.12 36.88 16.74
CA ILE A 333 -14.76 36.29 17.94
C ILE A 333 -16.16 36.88 18.21
N LYS A 334 -16.35 38.17 17.94
CA LYS A 334 -17.63 38.86 18.14
C LYS A 334 -18.71 38.40 17.16
N THR A 335 -18.33 38.12 15.92
CA THR A 335 -19.23 37.62 14.88
C THR A 335 -19.66 36.19 15.17
N LEU A 336 -18.69 35.35 15.57
CA LEU A 336 -18.93 33.94 15.89
C LEU A 336 -19.82 33.76 17.13
N ARG A 337 -19.70 34.64 18.14
CA ARG A 337 -20.56 34.62 19.35
C ARG A 337 -22.03 34.96 19.07
N ASN A 338 -22.32 35.64 17.96
CA ASN A 338 -23.68 36.03 17.59
C ASN A 338 -24.39 34.96 16.73
N LEU A 339 -23.71 33.88 16.35
CA LEU A 339 -24.30 32.78 15.59
C LEU A 339 -25.06 31.83 16.51
N THR A 340 -26.13 31.25 16.00
CA THR A 340 -26.79 30.12 16.67
C THR A 340 -25.84 28.92 16.72
N ILE A 341 -25.99 28.11 17.77
CA ILE A 341 -25.18 26.92 18.03
C ILE A 341 -25.06 26.03 16.77
N SER A 342 -26.17 25.73 16.10
CA SER A 342 -26.20 24.89 14.89
C SER A 342 -25.40 25.47 13.71
N ASN A 343 -25.47 26.78 13.50
CA ASN A 343 -24.72 27.45 12.43
C ASN A 343 -23.23 27.54 12.74
N LEU A 344 -22.87 27.79 14.00
CA LEU A 344 -21.48 27.83 14.48
C LEU A 344 -20.81 26.46 14.34
N TRP A 345 -21.53 25.39 14.70
CA TRP A 345 -21.09 24.01 14.51
C TRP A 345 -20.84 23.66 13.04
N ARG A 346 -21.78 24.01 12.15
CA ARG A 346 -21.64 23.77 10.71
C ARG A 346 -20.40 24.48 10.15
N GLN A 347 -20.20 25.75 10.53
CA GLN A 347 -19.01 26.50 10.11
C GLN A 347 -17.69 25.89 10.59
N ILE A 348 -17.64 25.36 11.81
CA ILE A 348 -16.42 24.74 12.34
C ILE A 348 -16.16 23.42 11.62
N ILE A 349 -17.13 22.52 11.57
CA ILE A 349 -16.96 21.18 10.96
C ILE A 349 -16.54 21.29 9.49
N ASP A 350 -17.19 22.16 8.72
CA ASP A 350 -16.88 22.35 7.28
C ASP A 350 -15.47 22.92 7.04
N LYS A 351 -14.85 23.50 8.07
CA LYS A 351 -13.53 24.15 8.00
C LYS A 351 -12.47 23.50 8.90
N LEU A 352 -12.72 22.27 9.39
CA LEU A 352 -11.72 21.48 10.08
C LEU A 352 -10.74 20.85 9.09
N VAL A 353 -9.46 21.11 9.30
CA VAL A 353 -8.36 20.49 8.54
C VAL A 353 -7.47 19.73 9.50
N THR A 354 -7.32 18.43 9.27
CA THR A 354 -6.46 17.57 10.08
C THR A 354 -5.04 17.59 9.53
N VAL A 355 -4.08 18.08 10.33
CA VAL A 355 -2.68 18.19 9.92
C VAL A 355 -1.76 17.27 10.69
N ASP A 356 -0.63 16.93 10.07
CA ASP A 356 0.46 16.20 10.70
C ASP A 356 1.15 17.07 11.78
N PHE A 357 1.32 16.52 12.98
CA PHE A 357 1.89 17.28 14.11
C PHE A 357 3.35 17.67 13.90
N SER A 358 4.14 16.82 13.24
CA SER A 358 5.55 17.13 12.91
C SER A 358 5.65 18.21 11.84
N TRP A 359 4.66 18.32 10.97
CA TRP A 359 4.52 19.44 10.05
C TRP A 359 4.11 20.73 10.78
N LEU A 360 3.12 20.65 11.68
CA LEU A 360 2.70 21.80 12.48
C LEU A 360 3.86 22.35 13.32
N ILE A 361 4.62 21.52 14.05
CA ILE A 361 5.79 21.98 14.83
C ILE A 361 6.85 22.67 13.96
N ARG A 362 7.00 22.30 12.69
CA ARG A 362 7.97 22.97 11.80
C ARG A 362 7.53 24.36 11.37
N ARG A 363 6.23 24.61 11.37
CA ARG A 363 5.62 25.81 10.75
C ARG A 363 4.60 26.52 11.64
N TRP A 364 4.52 26.18 12.92
CA TRP A 364 3.45 26.64 13.82
C TRP A 364 3.37 28.16 13.91
N ARG A 365 4.52 28.86 13.82
CA ARG A 365 4.59 30.33 13.81
C ARG A 365 3.85 30.96 12.63
N ASP A 366 3.84 30.26 11.49
CA ASP A 366 3.19 30.72 10.26
C ASP A 366 1.71 30.32 10.23
N ILE A 367 1.28 29.37 11.08
CA ILE A 367 0.00 28.67 10.94
C ILE A 367 -0.96 29.02 12.08
N LEU A 368 -0.50 29.00 13.33
CA LEU A 368 -1.38 29.18 14.49
C LEU A 368 -1.65 30.66 14.75
N ASP A 369 -2.86 30.95 15.26
CA ASP A 369 -3.22 32.29 15.75
C ASP A 369 -2.52 32.56 17.09
N LEU A 370 -1.41 33.28 17.00
CA LEU A 370 -0.49 33.58 18.10
C LEU A 370 -0.27 35.09 18.20
N ASP A 371 -0.43 35.63 19.40
CA ASP A 371 -0.04 37.00 19.72
C ASP A 371 1.35 36.95 20.37
N PHE A 372 2.40 37.22 19.58
CA PHE A 372 3.79 37.14 20.03
C PHE A 372 4.16 38.26 21.01
N GLU A 373 3.49 39.41 20.97
CA GLU A 373 3.72 40.50 21.91
C GLU A 373 3.17 40.14 23.31
N LYS A 374 2.02 39.46 23.36
CA LYS A 374 1.38 39.06 24.62
C LYS A 374 1.71 37.64 25.08
N GLY A 375 2.34 36.83 24.22
CA GLY A 375 2.64 35.42 24.51
C GLY A 375 1.40 34.54 24.59
N ILE A 376 0.39 34.79 23.76
CA ILE A 376 -0.92 34.12 23.83
C ILE A 376 -1.17 33.27 22.59
N ALA A 377 -1.64 32.04 22.79
CA ALA A 377 -2.16 31.16 21.73
C ALA A 377 -3.67 30.96 21.87
N ARG A 378 -4.39 30.87 20.74
CA ARG A 378 -5.85 30.71 20.71
C ARG A 378 -6.29 29.30 20.30
N TYR A 379 -7.30 28.78 20.96
CA TYR A 379 -7.91 27.49 20.63
C TYR A 379 -9.43 27.52 20.86
N ILE A 380 -10.13 26.53 20.30
CA ILE A 380 -11.59 26.43 20.34
C ILE A 380 -12.00 25.37 21.35
N ILE A 381 -12.90 25.76 22.27
CA ILE A 381 -13.51 24.88 23.26
C ILE A 381 -15.02 24.85 23.07
N ILE A 382 -15.60 23.68 23.26
CA ILE A 382 -17.06 23.50 23.33
C ILE A 382 -17.44 23.33 24.78
N HIS A 383 -18.55 23.93 25.18
CA HIS A 383 -19.15 23.85 26.49
C HIS A 383 -20.55 23.24 26.36
N GLU A 384 -20.80 22.12 27.03
CA GLU A 384 -22.08 21.41 27.04
C GLU A 384 -22.74 21.61 28.41
N ASN A 385 -23.93 22.19 28.45
CA ASN A 385 -24.71 22.38 29.67
C ASN A 385 -26.15 21.90 29.47
N GLY A 386 -26.40 20.62 29.72
CA GLY A 386 -27.69 19.99 29.41
C GLY A 386 -27.89 19.85 27.90
N ASP A 387 -29.02 20.32 27.38
CA ASP A 387 -29.31 20.30 25.94
C ASP A 387 -28.68 21.48 25.15
N ASP A 388 -28.04 22.43 25.85
CA ASP A 388 -27.38 23.60 25.25
C ASP A 388 -25.87 23.38 25.08
N VAL A 389 -25.38 23.54 23.85
CA VAL A 389 -23.96 23.38 23.48
C VAL A 389 -23.38 24.70 22.98
N GLY A 390 -22.58 25.39 23.77
CA GLY A 390 -21.88 26.64 23.38
C GLY A 390 -20.48 26.38 22.84
N ILE A 391 -19.96 27.24 21.96
CA ILE A 391 -18.57 27.16 21.48
C ILE A 391 -17.86 28.50 21.70
N TYR A 392 -16.65 28.44 22.27
CA TYR A 392 -15.87 29.61 22.67
C TYR A 392 -14.43 29.51 22.15
N ILE A 393 -13.84 30.68 21.89
CA ILE A 393 -12.40 30.81 21.64
C ILE A 393 -11.76 31.22 22.97
N GLU A 394 -10.78 30.45 23.41
CA GLU A 394 -10.00 30.73 24.61
C GLU A 394 -8.55 31.08 24.29
N GLU A 395 -7.98 31.90 25.16
CA GLU A 395 -6.60 32.36 25.12
C GLU A 395 -5.75 31.61 26.16
N SER A 396 -4.55 31.18 25.78
CA SER A 396 -3.68 30.40 26.65
C SER A 396 -2.20 30.72 26.44
N MET A 397 -1.55 31.17 27.51
CA MET A 397 -0.08 31.31 27.59
C MET A 397 0.61 29.94 27.70
N GLU A 398 0.05 28.99 28.46
CA GLU A 398 0.58 27.62 28.60
C GLU A 398 0.66 26.91 27.24
N LEU A 399 -0.32 27.17 26.36
CA LEU A 399 -0.34 26.63 25.00
C LEU A 399 0.69 27.32 24.09
N PHE A 400 0.91 28.63 24.25
CA PHE A 400 1.92 29.37 23.50
C PHE A 400 3.33 28.87 23.82
N ASP A 401 3.65 28.73 25.11
CA ASP A 401 4.96 28.24 25.57
C ASP A 401 5.25 26.83 25.06
N LEU A 402 4.22 25.98 25.00
CA LEU A 402 4.32 24.61 24.49
C LEU A 402 4.87 24.55 23.05
N PHE A 403 4.47 25.50 22.19
CA PHE A 403 4.96 25.57 20.82
C PHE A 403 6.28 26.37 20.70
N LYS A 404 6.48 27.37 21.56
CA LYS A 404 7.70 28.20 21.60
C LYS A 404 8.96 27.39 21.91
N ASP A 405 8.86 26.42 22.81
CA ASP A 405 10.01 25.65 23.33
C ASP A 405 10.63 24.66 22.33
N GLY A 406 10.13 24.58 21.08
CA GLY A 406 10.89 24.08 19.92
C GLY A 406 11.43 22.64 19.98
N ALA A 407 10.95 21.78 20.87
CA ALA A 407 11.49 20.45 21.06
C ALA A 407 10.78 19.39 20.19
N TYR A 408 11.45 18.87 19.16
CA TYR A 408 11.01 17.71 18.40
C TYR A 408 11.04 16.43 19.27
N ASN A 409 10.04 16.16 20.11
CA ASN A 409 9.94 14.90 20.86
C ASN A 409 8.53 14.61 21.41
N CYS A 410 8.27 13.33 21.73
CA CYS A 410 7.04 12.81 22.39
C CYS A 410 6.60 13.61 23.64
N THR A 411 7.50 14.37 24.24
CA THR A 411 7.25 15.27 25.37
C THR A 411 6.23 16.35 25.05
N ILE A 412 6.28 16.97 23.85
CA ILE A 412 5.29 18.00 23.47
C ILE A 412 3.91 17.36 23.29
N LEU A 413 3.82 16.19 22.66
CA LEU A 413 2.55 15.45 22.54
C LEU A 413 1.95 15.13 23.91
N ASN A 414 2.77 14.68 24.85
CA ASN A 414 2.33 14.42 26.22
C ASN A 414 1.87 15.70 26.92
N LYS A 415 2.60 16.81 26.78
CA LYS A 415 2.24 18.10 27.38
C LYS A 415 0.97 18.69 26.75
N LEU A 416 0.81 18.61 25.43
CA LEU A 416 -0.39 19.07 24.72
C LEU A 416 -1.59 18.22 25.11
N ASN A 417 -1.42 16.89 25.16
CA ASN A 417 -2.48 15.99 25.62
C ASN A 417 -2.83 16.26 27.10
N GLN A 418 -1.84 16.55 27.95
CA GLN A 418 -2.10 16.98 29.34
C GLN A 418 -2.82 18.33 29.39
N PHE A 419 -2.45 19.29 28.56
CA PHE A 419 -3.12 20.59 28.44
C PHE A 419 -4.58 20.42 28.05
N LEU A 420 -4.84 19.65 26.98
CA LEU A 420 -6.19 19.36 26.49
C LEU A 420 -7.01 18.58 27.54
N LYS A 421 -6.39 17.62 28.25
CA LYS A 421 -7.04 16.86 29.33
C LYS A 421 -7.38 17.71 30.55
N LYS A 422 -6.51 18.66 30.95
CA LYS A 422 -6.79 19.59 32.05
C LYS A 422 -7.99 20.49 31.75
N ARG A 423 -8.17 20.87 30.48
CA ARG A 423 -9.27 21.72 30.00
C ARG A 423 -10.52 20.90 29.62
N SER A 424 -10.39 19.59 29.47
CA SER A 424 -11.52 18.70 29.21
C SER A 424 -12.25 18.40 30.52
N SER A 425 -13.50 18.81 30.61
CA SER A 425 -14.41 18.51 31.72
C SER A 425 -15.64 17.77 31.18
N ARG A 426 -16.52 17.26 32.06
CA ARG A 426 -17.78 16.64 31.62
C ARG A 426 -18.65 17.57 30.77
N SER A 427 -18.44 18.88 30.88
CA SER A 427 -19.18 19.93 30.21
C SER A 427 -18.30 20.78 29.31
N SER A 428 -17.03 20.43 29.05
CA SER A 428 -16.14 21.22 28.19
C SER A 428 -15.14 20.36 27.41
N HIS A 429 -15.01 20.56 26.10
CA HIS A 429 -14.12 19.78 25.25
C HIS A 429 -13.35 20.67 24.26
N PRO A 430 -12.01 20.68 24.27
CA PRO A 430 -11.24 21.37 23.24
C PRO A 430 -11.32 20.59 21.92
N ILE A 431 -11.62 21.28 20.82
CA ILE A 431 -11.89 20.62 19.52
C ILE A 431 -10.83 20.91 18.48
N ALA A 432 -10.26 22.12 18.47
CA ALA A 432 -9.29 22.50 17.47
C ALA A 432 -8.41 23.67 17.92
N LEU A 433 -7.24 23.81 17.28
CA LEU A 433 -6.44 25.04 17.35
C LEU A 433 -6.91 26.03 16.29
N LYS A 434 -6.86 27.33 16.61
CA LYS A 434 -7.24 28.38 15.67
C LYS A 434 -6.07 28.75 14.76
N VAL A 435 -6.35 28.90 13.46
CA VAL A 435 -5.37 29.26 12.43
C VAL A 435 -5.26 30.79 12.30
N SER A 436 -4.05 31.31 12.07
CA SER A 436 -3.80 32.73 11.80
C SER A 436 -4.39 33.14 10.44
N LYS A 437 -4.89 34.38 10.35
CA LYS A 437 -5.50 34.93 9.14
C LYS A 437 -4.53 34.98 7.96
N ASP A 438 -3.23 35.18 8.21
CA ASP A 438 -2.19 35.28 7.19
C ASP A 438 -1.76 33.90 6.64
N ALA A 439 -1.96 32.83 7.41
CA ALA A 439 -1.68 31.46 6.98
C ALA A 439 -2.55 31.04 5.79
N TYR A 440 -3.73 31.65 5.66
CA TYR A 440 -4.71 31.34 4.63
C TYR A 440 -4.33 31.87 3.24
N THR A 441 -3.69 33.05 3.17
CA THR A 441 -3.24 33.66 1.91
C THR A 441 -1.90 33.09 1.43
N ALA A 442 -1.08 32.56 2.34
CA ALA A 442 0.23 31.97 2.06
C ALA A 442 0.15 30.52 1.53
N ARG A 443 -0.55 30.29 0.40
CA ARG A 443 -0.37 29.19 -0.57
C ARG A 443 -0.12 27.74 -0.09
N GLY A 444 -0.36 27.36 1.17
CA GLY A 444 0.30 26.16 1.74
C GLY A 444 -0.48 25.26 2.69
N LEU A 445 -1.75 25.54 3.01
CA LEU A 445 -2.56 24.64 3.85
C LEU A 445 -3.38 23.62 3.03
N LEU A 446 -3.60 23.87 1.72
CA LEU A 446 -4.44 23.05 0.84
C LEU A 446 -3.74 22.54 -0.43
N THR A 447 -2.43 22.81 -0.60
CA THR A 447 -1.55 22.17 -1.60
C THR A 447 -0.50 21.36 -0.88
#